data_AF-A0A402APH9-F1
#
_entry.id   AF-A0A402APH9-F1
#
_cell.length_a   1.000
_cell.length_b   1.000
_cell.length_c   1.000
_cell.angle_alpha   90.00
_cell.angle_beta   90.00
_cell.angle_gamma   90.00
#
_symmetry.space_group_name_H-M   'P 1'
#
loop_
_entity.id
_entity.type
_entity.pdbx_description
1 polymer ?
#
loop_
_entity_poly.entity_id
_entity_poly.type
_entity_poly.pdbx_seq_one_letter_code
_entity_poly.pdbx_strand_id
1 'polypeptide(L)'
;MLLMGASDAKCSWWNESGEYRWLFTRQGEQLVIHIVWFRNIAGWSDEKGEIVLITVCDLLPFAKRLFHQLSQLQYRDGDHTVPRNEHQKLQEAIHTFEQTNRGM
;
A
#
# COMPACT_ATOMS: atom_id res chain seq x y z
N MET A 1 -3.51 -4.70 9.97
CA MET A 1 -2.03 -4.61 10.07
C MET A 1 -1.46 -4.60 8.66
N LEU A 2 -0.69 -3.58 8.28
CA LEU A 2 -0.32 -3.28 6.88
C LEU A 2 0.42 -4.39 6.12
N LEU A 3 0.98 -5.36 6.84
CA LEU A 3 1.64 -6.55 6.26
C LEU A 3 1.07 -7.88 6.79
N MET A 4 -0.01 -7.88 7.59
CA MET A 4 -0.55 -9.09 8.25
C MET A 4 0.51 -10.02 8.92
N GLY A 5 1.67 -9.50 9.32
CA GLY A 5 2.77 -10.29 9.88
C GLY A 5 3.84 -10.74 8.87
N ALA A 6 3.68 -10.46 7.58
CA ALA A 6 4.69 -10.69 6.56
C ALA A 6 5.86 -9.70 6.70
N SER A 7 7.07 -10.16 6.35
CA SER A 7 8.25 -9.30 6.23
C SER A 7 8.18 -8.41 4.99
N ASP A 8 7.48 -8.86 3.95
CA ASP A 8 7.46 -8.22 2.64
C ASP A 8 6.05 -8.20 2.05
N ALA A 9 5.72 -7.15 1.31
CA ALA A 9 4.53 -7.10 0.47
C ALA A 9 4.80 -6.37 -0.84
N LYS A 10 4.01 -6.69 -1.84
CA LYS A 10 4.06 -6.08 -3.17
C LYS A 10 2.67 -5.79 -3.68
N CYS A 11 2.51 -4.65 -4.33
CA CYS A 11 1.36 -4.35 -5.17
C CYS A 11 1.83 -3.72 -6.48
N SER A 12 1.03 -3.95 -7.52
CA SER A 12 1.29 -3.54 -8.89
C SER A 12 0.09 -2.78 -9.42
N TRP A 13 0.34 -1.69 -10.12
CA TRP A 13 -0.67 -0.92 -10.83
C TRP A 13 -0.24 -0.79 -12.28
N TRP A 14 -1.11 -1.26 -13.15
CA TRP A 14 -0.95 -1.12 -14.59
C TRP A 14 -1.52 0.22 -15.05
N ASN A 15 -0.82 0.87 -15.97
CA ASN A 15 -1.31 2.02 -16.73
C ASN A 15 -0.90 1.85 -18.21
N GLU A 16 -1.55 2.56 -19.11
CA GLU A 16 -1.28 2.50 -20.56
C GLU A 16 0.21 2.78 -20.90
N SER A 17 0.90 3.52 -20.03
CA SER A 17 2.33 3.89 -20.18
C SER A 17 3.34 2.96 -19.48
N GLY A 18 2.89 1.90 -18.81
CA GLY A 18 3.77 0.98 -18.07
C GLY A 18 3.18 0.42 -16.78
N GLU A 19 4.02 -0.17 -15.94
CA GLU A 19 3.61 -0.74 -14.64
C GLU A 19 4.37 -0.06 -13.50
N TYR A 20 3.65 0.39 -12.47
CA TYR A 20 4.26 0.76 -11.20
C TYR A 20 4.16 -0.41 -10.23
N ARG A 21 5.26 -0.73 -9.54
CA ARG A 21 5.29 -1.69 -8.45
C ARG A 21 5.74 -1.00 -7.18
N TRP A 22 4.96 -1.16 -6.11
CA TRP A 22 5.36 -0.73 -4.78
C TRP A 22 5.77 -1.96 -4.00
N LEU A 23 7.01 -1.93 -3.52
CA LEU A 23 7.65 -2.98 -2.75
C LEU A 23 7.81 -2.47 -1.32
N PHE A 24 7.30 -3.23 -0.37
CA PHE A 24 7.34 -2.92 1.05
C PHE A 24 8.15 -3.99 1.75
N THR A 25 9.17 -3.58 2.49
CA THR A 25 9.97 -4.48 3.33
C THR A 25 10.01 -3.95 4.75
N ARG A 26 9.61 -4.78 5.71
CA ARG A 26 9.68 -4.48 7.14
C ARG A 26 11.06 -4.82 7.68
N GLN A 27 11.68 -3.87 8.37
CA GLN A 27 12.93 -4.05 9.10
C GLN A 27 12.72 -3.62 10.56
N GLY A 28 12.27 -4.56 11.39
CA GLY A 28 11.86 -4.25 12.78
C GLY A 28 10.68 -3.27 12.81
N GLU A 29 10.90 -2.09 13.37
CA GLU A 29 9.91 -1.00 13.45
C GLU A 29 9.99 -0.01 12.27
N GLN A 30 10.87 -0.27 11.30
CA GLN A 30 10.98 0.51 10.08
C GLN A 30 10.32 -0.20 8.90
N LEU A 31 9.88 0.61 7.94
CA LEU A 31 9.34 0.22 6.66
C LEU A 31 10.20 0.83 5.57
N VAL A 32 10.74 -0.02 4.70
CA VAL A 32 11.41 0.38 3.45
C VAL A 32 10.38 0.28 2.34
N ILE A 33 10.25 1.35 1.56
CA ILE A 33 9.34 1.43 0.43
C ILE A 33 10.16 1.73 -0.83
N HIS A 34 10.07 0.85 -1.81
CA HIS A 34 10.56 1.09 -3.17
C HIS A 34 9.38 1.24 -4.11
N ILE A 35 9.35 2.33 -4.88
CA ILE A 35 8.45 2.48 -6.01
C ILE A 35 9.29 2.32 -7.27
N VAL A 36 8.95 1.32 -8.05
CA VAL A 36 9.66 0.94 -9.26
C VAL A 36 8.72 1.08 -10.45
N TRP A 37 9.20 1.67 -11.54
CA TRP A 37 8.46 1.83 -12.78
C TRP A 37 9.05 0.95 -13.88
N PHE A 38 8.16 0.30 -14.63
CA PHE A 38 8.50 -0.51 -15.79
C PHE A 38 7.91 0.13 -17.03
N ARG A 39 8.78 0.60 -17.93
CA ARG A 39 8.37 1.16 -19.22
C ARG A 39 7.64 0.15 -20.11
N ASN A 40 8.01 -1.12 -20.02
CA ASN A 40 7.39 -2.23 -20.74
C ASN A 40 6.79 -3.24 -19.76
N ILE A 41 5.63 -3.78 -20.11
CA ILE A 41 4.88 -4.72 -19.28
C ILE A 41 5.29 -6.14 -19.69
N ALA A 42 6.21 -6.77 -18.96
CA ALA A 42 6.44 -8.21 -19.05
C ALA A 42 7.36 -8.66 -17.92
N GLY A 43 6.90 -9.57 -17.05
CA GLY A 43 7.66 -10.64 -16.35
C GLY A 43 9.04 -10.36 -15.74
N TRP A 44 9.50 -9.11 -15.67
CA TRP A 44 10.85 -8.76 -15.26
C TRP A 44 10.95 -8.78 -13.75
N SER A 45 12.11 -9.20 -13.24
CA SER A 45 12.42 -9.11 -11.82
C SER A 45 12.30 -7.66 -11.36
N ASP A 46 11.97 -7.48 -10.08
CA ASP A 46 11.74 -6.15 -9.52
C ASP A 46 12.99 -5.23 -9.64
N GLU A 47 14.19 -5.82 -9.74
CA GLU A 47 15.49 -5.17 -9.97
C GLU A 47 15.67 -4.54 -11.37
N LYS A 48 14.85 -4.93 -12.34
CA LYS A 48 14.97 -4.45 -13.73
C LYS A 48 14.18 -3.18 -14.00
N GLY A 49 13.30 -2.79 -13.09
CA GLY A 49 12.56 -1.56 -13.23
C GLY A 49 13.37 -0.35 -12.78
N GLU A 50 12.94 0.82 -13.23
CA GLU A 50 13.54 2.09 -12.85
C GLU A 50 13.02 2.52 -11.48
N ILE A 51 13.94 2.78 -10.54
CA ILE A 51 13.56 3.23 -9.21
C ILE A 51 13.09 4.68 -9.29
N VAL A 52 11.81 4.90 -8.99
CA VAL A 52 11.20 6.23 -8.94
C VAL A 52 11.30 6.83 -7.55
N LEU A 53 11.21 5.98 -6.51
CA LEU A 53 11.30 6.39 -5.12
C LEU A 53 11.92 5.29 -4.26
N ILE A 54 12.80 5.70 -3.35
CA ILE A 54 13.22 4.91 -2.19
C ILE A 54 12.96 5.77 -0.97
N THR A 55 12.27 5.21 0.02
CA THR A 55 12.13 5.87 1.31
C THR A 55 12.13 4.86 2.44
N VAL A 56 12.56 5.32 3.61
CA VAL A 56 12.55 4.57 4.87
C VAL A 56 11.80 5.40 5.90
N CYS A 57 10.85 4.79 6.58
CA CYS A 57 10.05 5.46 7.59
C CYS A 57 9.67 4.52 8.72
N ASP A 58 9.25 5.09 9.86
CA ASP A 58 8.73 4.30 10.96
C ASP A 58 7.38 3.69 10.58
N LEU A 59 7.24 2.38 10.79
CA LEU A 59 6.09 1.58 10.36
C LEU A 59 4.79 2.07 11.00
N LEU A 60 4.81 2.34 12.31
CA LEU A 60 3.60 2.73 13.04
C LEU A 60 3.10 4.15 12.66
N PRO A 61 3.95 5.20 12.62
CA PRO A 61 3.57 6.50 12.10
C PRO A 61 3.08 6.44 10.64
N PHE A 62 3.75 5.66 9.79
CA PHE A 62 3.32 5.46 8.40
C PHE A 62 1.92 4.84 8.35
N ALA A 63 1.71 3.75 9.09
CA ALA A 63 0.42 3.06 9.15
C ALA A 63 -0.71 3.98 9.61
N LYS A 64 -0.47 4.78 10.67
CA LYS A 64 -1.45 5.76 11.17
C LYS A 64 -1.79 6.82 10.12
N ARG A 65 -0.79 7.36 9.43
CA ARG A 65 -1.01 8.37 8.37
C ARG A 65 -1.74 7.78 7.17
N LEU A 66 -1.31 6.63 6.68
CA LEU A 66 -1.96 5.95 5.56
C LEU A 66 -3.41 5.66 5.89
N PHE A 67 -3.68 5.09 7.06
CA PHE A 67 -5.02 4.84 7.56
C PHE A 67 -5.88 6.11 7.58
N HIS A 68 -5.34 7.19 8.14
CA HIS A 68 -6.04 8.46 8.20
C HIS A 68 -6.38 8.98 6.79
N GLN A 69 -5.45 8.91 5.85
CA GLN A 69 -5.69 9.28 4.45
C GLN A 69 -6.75 8.39 3.79
N LEU A 70 -6.68 7.08 3.99
CA LEU A 70 -7.65 6.13 3.46
C LEU A 70 -9.06 6.36 4.03
N SER A 71 -9.19 6.71 5.31
CA SER A 71 -10.48 7.05 5.93
C SER A 71 -11.11 8.33 5.37
N GLN A 72 -10.29 9.22 4.78
CA GLN A 72 -10.75 10.45 4.14
C GLN A 72 -11.14 10.25 2.68
N LEU A 73 -10.79 9.12 2.07
CA LEU A 73 -11.24 8.78 0.73
C LEU A 73 -12.74 8.53 0.77
N GLN A 74 -13.51 9.52 0.34
CA GLN A 74 -14.94 9.34 0.09
C GLN A 74 -15.09 8.61 -1.25
N TYR A 75 -15.75 7.46 -1.22
CA TYR A 75 -16.23 6.80 -2.43
C TYR A 75 -17.15 7.79 -3.18
N ARG A 76 -16.68 8.30 -4.32
CA ARG A 76 -17.52 9.08 -5.24
C ARG A 76 -18.20 8.09 -6.17
N ASP A 77 -19.52 8.01 -6.06
CA ASP A 77 -20.31 7.16 -6.94
C ASP A 77 -20.12 7.64 -8.40
N GLY A 78 -19.57 6.75 -9.24
CA GLY A 78 -19.13 7.06 -10.61
C GLY A 78 -17.61 7.01 -10.85
N ASP A 79 -16.79 6.91 -9.80
CA ASP A 79 -15.35 6.71 -9.92
C ASP A 79 -15.02 5.21 -9.83
N HIS A 80 -14.80 4.55 -10.97
CA HIS A 80 -14.58 3.10 -11.07
C HIS A 80 -13.23 2.61 -10.51
N THR A 81 -12.51 3.45 -9.78
CA THR A 81 -11.13 3.18 -9.34
C THR A 81 -11.04 2.22 -8.16
N VAL A 82 -12.10 2.06 -7.35
CA VAL A 82 -12.14 1.10 -6.24
C VAL A 82 -13.48 0.38 -6.17
N PRO A 83 -13.55 -0.94 -6.43
CA PRO A 83 -14.77 -1.71 -6.23
C PRO A 83 -15.35 -1.55 -4.82
N ARG A 84 -16.67 -1.36 -4.71
CA ARG A 84 -17.37 -1.12 -3.44
C ARG A 84 -17.09 -2.18 -2.36
N ASN A 85 -16.87 -3.43 -2.76
CA ASN A 85 -16.52 -4.53 -1.86
C ASN A 85 -15.12 -4.38 -1.25
N GLU A 86 -14.14 -3.89 -2.00
CA GLU A 86 -12.78 -3.62 -1.52
C GLU A 86 -12.76 -2.41 -0.60
N HIS A 87 -13.56 -1.38 -0.90
CA HIS A 87 -13.77 -0.26 0.02
C HIS A 87 -14.37 -0.75 1.35
N GLN A 88 -15.38 -1.63 1.33
CA GLN A 88 -15.98 -2.17 2.55
C GLN A 88 -14.97 -2.99 3.36
N LYS A 89 -14.21 -3.90 2.73
CA LYS A 89 -13.13 -4.66 3.40
C LYS A 89 -12.09 -3.73 4.02
N LEU A 90 -11.74 -2.65 3.32
CA LEU A 90 -10.81 -1.65 3.82
C LEU A 90 -11.37 -0.96 5.07
N GLN A 91 -12.63 -0.52 5.05
CA GLN A 91 -13.28 0.09 6.20
C GLN A 91 -13.39 -0.86 7.40
N GLU A 92 -13.68 -2.15 7.17
CA GLU A 92 -13.69 -3.18 8.21
C GLU A 92 -12.30 -3.39 8.82
N ALA A 93 -11.27 -3.53 7.98
CA ALA A 93 -9.88 -3.66 8.44
C ALA A 93 -9.41 -2.42 9.20
N ILE A 94 -9.89 -1.25 8.79
CA ILE A 94 -9.66 0.04 9.45
C ILE A 94 -10.26 0.02 10.87
N HIS A 95 -11.55 -0.31 10.97
CA HIS A 95 -12.26 -0.37 12.24
C HIS A 95 -11.67 -1.41 13.21
N THR A 96 -11.30 -2.62 12.74
CA THR A 96 -10.65 -3.65 13.56
C THR A 96 -9.33 -3.15 14.17
N PHE A 97 -8.54 -2.40 13.40
CA PHE A 97 -7.28 -1.84 13.88
C PHE A 97 -7.50 -0.80 15.00
N GLU A 98 -8.48 0.10 14.84
CA GLU A 98 -8.82 1.08 15.89
C GLU A 98 -9.27 0.43 17.19
N GLN A 99 -10.08 -0.63 17.11
CA GLN A 99 -10.53 -1.35 18.30
C GLN A 99 -9.37 -2.07 19.00
N THR A 100 -8.46 -2.66 18.24
CA THR A 100 -7.28 -3.34 18.79
C THR A 100 -6.33 -2.36 19.50
N ASN A 101 -6.23 -1.12 18.99
CA ASN A 101 -5.37 -0.07 19.57
C ASN A 101 -6.03 0.78 20.67
N ARG A 102 -7.32 0.61 20.96
CA ARG A 102 -8.01 1.28 22.09
C ARG A 102 -7.98 0.46 23.38
N GLY A 103 -7.51 -0.78 23.34
CA GLY A 103 -7.43 -1.70 24.49
C GLY A 103 -6.04 -1.81 25.14
N MET A 104 -5.06 -1.01 24.70
CA MET A 104 -3.72 -0.84 25.29
C MET A 104 -3.56 0.61 25.78
#